data_AF-A0A1W6MTN1-F1
#
_entry.id   AF-A0A1W6MTN1-F1
#
_cell.length_a   1.000
_cell.length_b   1.000
_cell.length_c   1.000
_cell.angle_alpha   90.00
_cell.angle_beta   90.00
_cell.angle_gamma   90.00
#
_symmetry.space_group_name_H-M   'P 1'
#
loop_
_entity.id
_entity.type
_entity.pdbx_description
1 polymer ?
#
loop_
_entity_poly.entity_id
_entity_poly.type
_entity_poly.pdbx_seq_one_letter_code
_entity_poly.pdbx_strand_id
1 'polypeptide(L)'
;MSDGGRRGRPRKEIIAPKAFSFRINDPSQDIHLLVGHSYDRPLASRSAGTLDIKDSADAVEFVATIASALETASWVQDALSALDAGLIGGISPGFRLPPERAVKKPETIEEEPIDPENGMHGAIIRTVNDALLYEMSLVTVPAYDETQIEARNWNARACDEAPHAGMRRALERWRA
;
A
#
# COMPACT_ATOMS: atom_id res chain seq x y z
N MET A 1 -16.22 2.58 -3.79
CA MET A 1 -16.93 3.21 -2.65
C MET A 1 -17.33 2.10 -1.71
N SER A 2 -16.59 1.88 -0.62
CA SER A 2 -16.98 0.91 0.40
C SER A 2 -18.12 1.49 1.24
N ASP A 3 -19.35 1.22 0.79
CA ASP A 3 -20.57 1.50 1.56
C ASP A 3 -20.62 0.52 2.74
N GLY A 4 -19.88 0.84 3.79
CA GLY A 4 -19.90 0.16 5.08
C GLY A 4 -21.29 0.30 5.70
N GLY A 5 -22.18 -0.62 5.32
CA GLY A 5 -23.59 -0.59 5.62
C GLY A 5 -23.91 -0.19 7.07
N ARG A 6 -24.58 0.95 7.22
CA ARG A 6 -25.45 1.33 8.34
C ARG A 6 -26.17 2.61 7.97
N ARG A 7 -27.48 2.51 7.72
CA ARG A 7 -28.53 3.57 7.61
C ARG A 7 -28.11 4.97 8.11
N GLY A 8 -27.22 5.63 7.38
CA GLY A 8 -26.55 6.84 7.80
C GLY A 8 -26.03 7.54 6.55
N ARG A 9 -25.82 8.85 6.63
CA ARG A 9 -25.31 9.64 5.50
C ARG A 9 -24.03 9.00 4.95
N PRO A 10 -23.85 8.92 3.62
CA PRO A 10 -22.63 8.40 3.01
C PRO A 10 -21.42 9.16 3.58
N ARG A 11 -20.31 8.45 3.85
CA ARG A 11 -19.09 9.04 4.40
C ARG A 11 -17.96 8.86 3.41
N LYS A 12 -17.26 9.95 3.12
CA LYS A 12 -16.06 9.94 2.28
C LYS A 12 -14.89 10.41 3.12
N GLU A 13 -13.77 9.70 3.02
CA GLU A 13 -12.52 10.12 3.63
C GLU A 13 -11.50 10.48 2.54
N ILE A 14 -10.83 11.61 2.72
CA ILE A 14 -9.81 12.15 1.81
C ILE A 14 -8.55 12.38 2.63
N ILE A 15 -7.41 11.92 2.12
CA ILE A 15 -6.09 12.27 2.66
C ILE A 15 -5.60 13.50 1.91
N ALA A 16 -5.29 14.58 2.63
CA ALA A 16 -4.73 15.78 2.02
C ALA A 16 -3.31 15.51 1.50
N PRO A 17 -2.86 16.21 0.44
CA PRO A 17 -1.47 16.18 0.01
C PRO A 17 -0.52 16.44 1.19
N LYS A 18 0.52 15.63 1.32
CA LYS A 18 1.54 15.77 2.38
C LYS A 18 1.05 15.52 3.82
N ALA A 19 -0.12 14.91 4.01
CA ALA A 19 -0.67 14.67 5.34
C ALA A 19 0.22 13.76 6.22
N PHE A 20 1.03 12.89 5.64
CA PHE A 20 1.94 11.99 6.38
C PHE A 20 3.38 12.49 6.42
N SER A 21 3.69 13.59 5.73
CA SER A 21 5.03 14.12 5.55
C SER A 21 5.78 14.35 6.85
N PHE A 22 5.10 14.77 7.93
CA PHE A 22 5.71 14.96 9.24
C PHE A 22 6.42 13.69 9.73
N ARG A 23 5.74 12.54 9.66
CA ARG A 23 6.29 11.27 10.17
C ARG A 23 7.19 10.58 9.17
N ILE A 24 6.90 10.69 7.87
CA ILE A 24 7.77 10.16 6.81
C ILE A 24 9.13 10.89 6.80
N ASN A 25 9.18 12.19 7.09
CA ASN A 25 10.44 12.94 7.07
C ASN A 25 11.25 12.83 8.37
N ASP A 26 10.70 12.23 9.43
CA ASP A 26 11.42 11.98 10.68
C ASP A 26 12.20 10.65 10.59
N PRO A 27 13.55 10.67 10.54
CA PRO A 27 14.36 9.46 10.46
C PRO A 27 14.38 8.65 11.76
N SER A 28 13.91 9.23 12.88
CA SER A 28 13.81 8.52 14.15
C SER A 28 12.56 7.64 14.26
N GLN A 29 11.60 7.81 13.34
CA GLN A 29 10.33 7.08 13.35
C GLN A 29 10.34 5.97 12.32
N ASP A 30 10.12 4.75 12.81
CA ASP A 30 9.97 3.60 11.94
C ASP A 30 8.56 3.49 11.37
N ILE A 31 8.47 2.98 10.15
CA ILE A 31 7.24 2.71 9.42
C ILE A 31 7.39 1.33 8.80
N HIS A 32 6.35 0.51 8.90
CA HIS A 32 6.38 -0.88 8.46
C HIS A 32 5.45 -1.10 7.27
N LEU A 33 5.85 -1.97 6.35
CA LEU A 33 4.94 -2.63 5.42
C LEU A 33 4.55 -3.98 6.02
N LEU A 34 3.26 -4.20 6.22
CA LEU A 34 2.70 -5.37 6.89
C LEU A 34 1.72 -6.13 5.99
N VAL A 35 1.33 -7.32 6.43
CA VAL A 35 0.18 -8.06 5.87
C VAL A 35 -0.98 -7.99 6.87
N GLY A 36 -2.10 -7.42 6.46
CA GLY A 36 -3.33 -7.39 7.25
C GLY A 36 -3.21 -6.71 8.63
N HIS A 37 -2.47 -5.60 8.73
CA HIS A 37 -2.22 -4.85 9.98
C HIS A 37 -1.53 -5.66 11.08
N SER A 38 -0.92 -6.80 10.75
CA SER A 38 -0.23 -7.66 11.71
C SER A 38 1.26 -7.35 11.76
N TYR A 39 1.72 -6.84 12.91
CA TYR A 39 3.15 -6.64 13.19
C TYR A 39 3.93 -7.95 13.32
N ASP A 40 3.25 -9.09 13.43
CA ASP A 40 3.87 -10.42 13.39
C ASP A 40 4.23 -10.85 11.95
N ARG A 41 3.75 -10.12 10.94
CA ARG A 41 3.96 -10.41 9.51
C ARG A 41 4.53 -9.19 8.77
N PRO A 42 5.72 -8.69 9.15
CA PRO A 42 6.36 -7.60 8.44
C PRO A 42 6.92 -8.08 7.10
N LEU A 43 6.82 -7.21 6.09
CA LEU A 43 7.43 -7.38 4.77
C LEU A 43 8.66 -6.48 4.59
N ALA A 44 8.59 -5.25 5.10
CA ALA A 44 9.67 -4.27 5.04
C ALA A 44 9.53 -3.23 6.16
N SER A 45 10.61 -2.51 6.47
CA SER A 45 10.56 -1.35 7.37
C SER A 45 11.58 -0.29 6.98
N ARG A 46 11.33 0.95 7.40
CA ARG A 46 12.25 2.07 7.15
C ARG A 46 13.54 1.88 7.92
N SER A 47 13.47 1.47 9.19
CA SER A 47 14.64 1.26 10.03
C SER A 47 15.56 0.15 9.50
N ALA A 48 15.01 -0.88 8.86
CA ALA A 48 15.78 -1.94 8.20
C ALA A 48 16.35 -1.52 6.83
N GLY A 49 16.01 -0.32 6.33
CA GLY A 49 16.44 0.15 5.01
C GLY A 49 15.80 -0.62 3.85
N THR A 50 14.69 -1.32 4.09
CA THR A 50 13.96 -2.10 3.08
C THR A 50 12.68 -1.45 2.62
N LEU A 51 12.33 -0.27 3.16
CA LEU A 51 11.16 0.49 2.80
C LEU A 51 11.51 1.96 2.58
N ASP A 52 11.32 2.42 1.35
CA ASP A 52 11.36 3.82 0.97
C ASP A 52 9.94 4.34 0.82
N ILE A 53 9.62 5.47 1.44
CA ILE A 53 8.29 6.10 1.36
C ILE A 53 8.47 7.58 1.06
N LYS A 54 7.63 8.09 0.15
CA LYS A 54 7.60 9.49 -0.23
C LYS A 54 6.16 10.00 -0.25
N ASP A 55 5.94 11.12 0.42
CA ASP A 55 4.66 11.83 0.39
C ASP A 55 4.77 13.02 -0.58
N SER A 56 4.12 12.90 -1.74
CA SER A 56 4.14 13.91 -2.79
C SER A 56 2.88 14.78 -2.75
N ALA A 57 2.73 15.69 -3.71
CA ALA A 57 1.48 16.46 -3.84
C ALA A 57 0.32 15.59 -4.38
N ASP A 58 0.66 14.54 -5.12
CA ASP A 58 -0.31 13.74 -5.87
C ASP A 58 -0.67 12.45 -5.14
N ALA A 59 0.33 11.77 -4.56
CA ALA A 59 0.15 10.51 -3.87
C ALA A 59 1.25 10.22 -2.84
N VAL A 60 0.98 9.26 -1.96
CA VAL A 60 1.98 8.60 -1.14
C VAL A 60 2.50 7.40 -1.93
N GLU A 61 3.79 7.42 -2.26
CA GLU A 61 4.46 6.37 -2.99
C GLU A 61 5.39 5.61 -2.04
N PHE A 62 5.52 4.30 -2.23
CA PHE A 62 6.50 3.52 -1.50
C PHE A 62 7.12 2.44 -2.38
N VAL A 63 8.35 2.08 -2.03
CA VAL A 63 9.09 0.95 -2.60
C VAL A 63 9.55 0.08 -1.46
N ALA A 64 9.12 -1.18 -1.48
CA ALA A 64 9.52 -2.18 -0.50
C ALA A 64 10.43 -3.23 -1.16
N THR A 65 11.62 -3.40 -0.60
CA THR A 65 12.55 -4.46 -0.97
C THR A 65 12.34 -5.64 -0.03
N ILE A 66 11.76 -6.72 -0.54
CA ILE A 66 11.65 -7.96 0.23
C ILE A 66 13.05 -8.57 0.36
N ALA A 67 13.56 -8.66 1.58
CA ALA A 67 14.88 -9.22 1.85
C ALA A 67 14.93 -10.70 1.41
N SER A 68 16.04 -11.13 0.81
CA SER A 68 16.21 -12.51 0.33
C SER A 68 16.02 -13.56 1.42
N ALA A 69 16.38 -13.23 2.67
CA ALA A 69 16.16 -14.09 3.83
C ALA A 69 14.67 -14.40 4.10
N LEU A 70 13.75 -13.56 3.61
CA LEU A 70 12.31 -13.72 3.77
C LEU A 70 11.63 -14.44 2.58
N GLU A 71 12.36 -14.78 1.52
CA GLU A 71 11.78 -15.45 0.33
C GLU A 71 11.15 -16.81 0.65
N THR A 72 11.65 -17.49 1.69
CA THR A 72 11.14 -18.80 2.14
C THR A 72 10.15 -18.70 3.30
N ALA A 73 9.90 -17.48 3.80
CA ALA A 73 8.94 -17.26 4.86
C ALA A 73 7.52 -17.45 4.32
N SER A 74 6.75 -18.33 4.96
CA SER A 74 5.41 -18.70 4.47
C SER A 74 4.48 -17.50 4.33
N TRP A 75 4.46 -16.59 5.31
CA TRP A 75 3.59 -15.41 5.24
C TRP A 75 3.95 -14.44 4.10
N VAL A 76 5.23 -14.41 3.69
CA VAL A 76 5.68 -13.61 2.54
C VAL A 76 5.25 -14.27 1.25
N GLN A 77 5.45 -15.58 1.12
CA GLN A 77 4.99 -16.35 -0.03
C GLN A 77 3.48 -16.25 -0.19
N ASP A 78 2.73 -16.46 0.90
CA ASP A 78 1.27 -16.34 0.92
C ASP A 78 0.82 -14.94 0.50
N ALA A 79 1.49 -13.88 0.98
CA ALA A 79 1.16 -12.52 0.61
C ALA A 79 1.46 -12.22 -0.87
N LEU A 80 2.60 -12.67 -1.38
CA LEU A 80 2.94 -12.49 -2.80
C LEU A 80 2.02 -13.30 -3.72
N SER A 81 1.68 -14.54 -3.35
CA SER A 81 0.72 -15.36 -4.09
C SER A 81 -0.70 -14.78 -4.03
N ALA A 82 -1.12 -14.24 -2.88
CA ALA A 82 -2.40 -13.56 -2.76
C ALA A 82 -2.46 -12.28 -3.61
N LEU A 83 -1.34 -11.55 -3.71
CA LEU A 83 -1.23 -10.38 -4.57
C LEU A 83 -1.32 -10.76 -6.05
N ASP A 84 -0.57 -11.78 -6.47
CA ASP A 84 -0.58 -12.30 -7.85
C ASP A 84 -1.96 -12.85 -8.26
N ALA A 85 -2.66 -13.50 -7.33
CA ALA A 85 -4.02 -13.98 -7.53
C ALA A 85 -5.08 -12.87 -7.50
N GLY A 86 -4.71 -11.61 -7.26
CA GLY A 86 -5.63 -10.48 -7.16
C GLY A 86 -6.51 -10.50 -5.91
N LEU A 87 -6.13 -11.24 -4.86
CA LEU A 87 -6.86 -11.30 -3.58
C LEU A 87 -6.51 -10.13 -2.66
N ILE A 88 -5.33 -9.53 -2.82
CA ILE A 88 -4.98 -8.27 -2.17
C ILE A 88 -5.60 -7.14 -3.00
N GLY A 89 -6.66 -6.54 -2.45
CA GLY A 89 -7.44 -5.49 -3.10
C GLY A 89 -6.82 -4.11 -3.00
N GLY A 90 -5.77 -3.93 -2.19
CA GLY A 90 -5.04 -2.67 -2.12
C GLY A 90 -4.21 -2.51 -0.85
N ILE A 91 -3.97 -1.24 -0.50
CA ILE A 91 -3.17 -0.82 0.65
C ILE A 91 -4.03 -0.06 1.63
N SER A 92 -3.81 -0.28 2.92
CA SER A 92 -4.43 0.51 3.97
C SER A 92 -3.34 1.12 4.88
N PRO A 93 -3.28 2.46 5.03
CA PRO A 93 -2.38 3.09 5.97
C PRO A 93 -2.93 3.02 7.40
N GLY A 94 -2.10 2.58 8.34
CA GLY A 94 -2.34 2.72 9.77
C GLY A 94 -1.74 4.01 10.30
N PHE A 95 -2.59 4.97 10.64
CA PHE A 95 -2.17 6.26 11.17
C PHE A 95 -2.97 6.70 12.38
N ARG A 96 -2.46 7.72 13.07
CA ARG A 96 -3.20 8.45 14.12
C ARG A 96 -3.13 9.93 13.85
N LEU A 97 -4.18 10.66 14.24
CA LEU A 97 -4.12 12.10 14.22
C LEU A 97 -3.14 12.61 15.29
N PRO A 98 -2.34 13.65 14.98
CA PRO A 98 -1.53 14.30 15.98
C PRO A 98 -2.42 14.95 17.05
N PRO A 99 -1.92 15.09 18.29
CA PRO A 99 -2.69 15.71 19.36
C PRO A 99 -2.92 17.21 19.07
N GLU A 100 -4.04 17.76 19.55
CA GLU A 100 -4.43 19.17 19.33
C GLU A 100 -3.36 20.18 19.73
N ARG A 101 -2.53 19.84 20.74
CA ARG A 101 -1.40 20.66 21.18
C ARG A 101 -0.34 20.87 20.10
N ALA A 102 -0.19 19.92 19.17
CA ALA A 102 0.78 19.95 18.08
C ALA A 102 0.15 20.55 16.82
N VAL A 103 -1.07 20.12 16.48
CA VAL A 103 -1.80 20.59 15.31
C VAL A 103 -3.23 20.91 15.72
N LYS A 104 -3.66 22.17 15.56
CA LYS A 104 -5.00 22.62 15.99
C LYS A 104 -6.16 22.01 15.19
N LYS A 105 -5.92 21.70 13.92
CA LYS A 105 -6.95 21.18 12.98
C LYS A 105 -6.36 20.07 12.12
N PRO A 106 -6.07 18.89 12.70
CA PRO A 106 -5.49 17.77 11.97
C PRO A 106 -6.48 17.15 10.96
N GLU A 107 -7.76 17.45 11.10
CA GLU A 107 -8.82 17.05 10.16
C GLU A 107 -9.84 18.16 9.96
N THR A 108 -10.51 18.12 8.82
CA THR A 108 -11.65 18.97 8.46
C THR A 108 -12.84 18.06 8.15
N ILE A 109 -14.03 18.42 8.63
CA ILE A 109 -15.27 17.70 8.33
C ILE A 109 -16.21 18.68 7.62
N GLU A 110 -16.64 18.32 6.41
CA GLU A 110 -17.53 19.10 5.56
C GLU A 110 -18.74 18.26 5.15
N GLU A 111 -19.87 18.92 4.87
CA GLU A 111 -21.04 18.25 4.29
C GLU A 111 -21.11 18.58 2.80
N GLU A 112 -21.14 17.54 1.97
CA GLU A 112 -21.37 17.67 0.55
C GLU A 112 -22.77 18.26 0.31
N PRO A 113 -22.94 19.18 -0.66
CA PRO A 113 -24.26 19.64 -1.07
C PRO A 113 -25.16 18.47 -1.47
N ILE A 114 -26.47 18.63 -1.30
CA ILE A 114 -27.44 17.67 -1.84
C ILE A 114 -27.77 18.12 -3.27
N ASP A 115 -27.20 17.41 -4.25
CA ASP A 115 -27.47 17.60 -5.67
C ASP A 115 -27.50 16.23 -6.38
N PRO A 116 -28.66 15.56 -6.36
CA PRO A 116 -28.80 14.19 -6.87
C PRO A 116 -28.53 14.05 -8.37
N GLU A 117 -28.67 15.13 -9.16
CA GLU A 117 -28.44 15.08 -10.60
C GLU A 117 -26.94 14.92 -10.94
N ASN A 118 -26.07 15.41 -10.06
CA ASN A 118 -24.61 15.30 -10.16
C ASN A 118 -24.03 14.21 -9.25
N GLY A 119 -24.88 13.34 -8.68
CA GLY A 119 -24.46 12.24 -7.80
C GLY A 119 -24.02 12.68 -6.40
N MET A 120 -24.34 13.92 -5.99
CA MET A 120 -24.05 14.43 -4.65
C MET A 120 -25.25 14.16 -3.73
N HIS A 121 -25.03 13.37 -2.69
CA HIS A 121 -26.12 12.83 -1.85
C HIS A 121 -26.03 13.30 -0.39
N GLY A 122 -25.39 14.43 -0.12
CA GLY A 122 -25.23 14.93 1.24
C GLY A 122 -24.22 14.13 2.07
N ALA A 123 -23.14 13.66 1.43
CA ALA A 123 -22.10 12.89 2.10
C ALA A 123 -21.34 13.73 3.14
N ILE A 124 -20.93 13.13 4.24
CA ILE A 124 -19.99 13.73 5.19
C ILE A 124 -18.57 13.45 4.67
N ILE A 125 -17.84 14.51 4.32
CA ILE A 125 -16.47 14.45 3.83
C ILE A 125 -15.53 14.74 4.99
N ARG A 126 -14.68 13.78 5.33
CA ARG A 126 -13.59 13.94 6.29
C ARG A 126 -12.28 14.07 5.53
N THR A 127 -11.61 15.21 5.67
CA THR A 127 -10.29 15.46 5.10
C THR A 127 -9.25 15.38 6.21
N VAL A 128 -8.31 14.44 6.11
CA VAL A 128 -7.18 14.30 7.02
C VAL A 128 -6.05 15.20 6.52
N ASN A 129 -5.76 16.27 7.26
CA ASN A 129 -4.75 17.25 6.89
C ASN A 129 -3.35 16.88 7.40
N ASP A 130 -3.29 16.31 8.61
CA ASP A 130 -2.05 15.92 9.26
C ASP A 130 -2.24 14.59 9.99
N ALA A 131 -1.34 13.65 9.76
CA ALA A 131 -1.41 12.31 10.32
C ALA A 131 -0.03 11.72 10.59
N LEU A 132 0.04 10.93 11.67
CA LEU A 132 1.21 10.16 12.07
C LEU A 132 1.08 8.75 11.48
N LEU A 133 1.76 8.50 10.35
CA LEU A 133 1.82 7.18 9.72
C LEU A 133 2.70 6.20 10.52
N TYR A 134 2.18 5.02 10.85
CA TYR A 134 2.91 3.97 11.58
C TYR A 134 3.18 2.75 10.72
N GLU A 135 2.26 2.42 9.83
CA GLU A 135 2.36 1.26 8.96
C GLU A 135 1.52 1.43 7.70
N MET A 136 1.84 0.65 6.69
CA MET A 136 1.00 0.39 5.53
C MET A 136 0.81 -1.11 5.44
N SER A 137 -0.40 -1.54 5.14
CA SER A 137 -0.74 -2.97 5.11
C SER A 137 -1.29 -3.40 3.77
N LEU A 138 -0.84 -4.58 3.32
CA LEU A 138 -1.50 -5.32 2.24
C LEU A 138 -2.82 -5.85 2.78
N VAL A 139 -3.93 -5.48 2.15
CA VAL A 139 -5.27 -5.85 2.62
C VAL A 139 -6.18 -6.28 1.48
N THR A 140 -7.16 -7.12 1.81
CA THR A 140 -8.20 -7.56 0.86
C THR A 140 -9.23 -6.47 0.59
N VAL A 141 -9.50 -5.63 1.59
CA VAL A 141 -10.44 -4.51 1.52
C VAL A 141 -9.69 -3.25 1.93
N PRO A 142 -9.21 -2.42 0.98
CA PRO A 142 -8.51 -1.20 1.30
C PRO A 142 -9.46 -0.14 1.89
N ALA A 143 -8.91 0.72 2.74
CA ALA A 143 -9.64 1.88 3.25
C ALA A 143 -9.90 2.93 2.16
N TYR A 144 -9.05 2.97 1.13
CA TYR A 144 -9.13 3.89 0.01
C TYR A 144 -9.11 3.12 -1.31
N ASP A 145 -10.13 3.30 -2.14
CA ASP A 145 -10.31 2.53 -3.38
C ASP A 145 -9.24 2.84 -4.44
N GLU A 146 -8.58 3.99 -4.35
CA GLU A 146 -7.58 4.47 -5.32
C GLU A 146 -6.18 3.89 -5.07
N THR A 147 -6.01 3.00 -4.08
CA THR A 147 -4.69 2.42 -3.79
C THR A 147 -4.30 1.37 -4.82
N GLN A 148 -3.09 1.48 -5.35
CA GLN A 148 -2.51 0.51 -6.28
C GLN A 148 -1.25 -0.11 -5.68
N ILE A 149 -1.08 -1.40 -5.89
CA ILE A 149 0.14 -2.13 -5.54
C ILE A 149 0.52 -3.07 -6.67
N GLU A 150 1.82 -3.18 -6.92
CA GLU A 150 2.38 -4.12 -7.88
C GLU A 150 3.61 -4.80 -7.28
N ALA A 151 3.64 -6.13 -7.33
CA ALA A 151 4.87 -6.88 -7.12
C ALA A 151 5.65 -6.89 -8.43
N ARG A 152 6.86 -6.34 -8.41
CA ARG A 152 7.76 -6.33 -9.56
C ARG A 152 9.03 -7.09 -9.19
N ASN A 153 9.34 -8.15 -9.91
CA ASN A 153 10.62 -8.84 -9.81
C ASN A 153 11.38 -8.65 -11.13
N TRP A 154 12.30 -7.68 -11.16
CA TRP A 154 13.14 -7.45 -12.33
C TRP A 154 14.30 -8.45 -12.36
N ASN A 155 14.06 -9.62 -12.93
CA ASN A 155 15.12 -10.59 -13.21
C ASN A 155 15.73 -10.32 -14.59
N ALA A 156 16.82 -9.55 -14.64
CA ALA A 156 17.62 -9.37 -15.86
C ALA A 156 18.19 -10.69 -16.42
N ARG A 157 18.14 -11.79 -15.64
CA ARG A 157 18.56 -13.15 -16.04
C ARG A 157 17.45 -14.01 -16.62
N ALA A 158 16.19 -13.58 -16.60
CA ALA A 158 15.11 -14.37 -17.22
C ALA A 158 15.22 -14.42 -18.75
N CYS A 159 15.99 -13.49 -19.34
CA CYS A 159 16.36 -13.46 -20.75
C CYS A 159 17.71 -14.14 -21.05
N ASP A 160 18.45 -14.60 -20.04
CA ASP A 160 19.62 -15.47 -20.26
C ASP A 160 19.11 -16.89 -20.39
N GLU A 161 19.06 -17.39 -21.63
CA GLU A 161 18.91 -18.83 -21.86
C GLU A 161 19.91 -19.58 -20.97
N ALA A 162 19.46 -20.63 -20.28
CA ALA A 162 20.35 -21.47 -19.50
C ALA A 162 21.57 -21.86 -20.36
N PRO A 163 22.81 -21.88 -19.84
CA PRO A 163 24.03 -22.05 -20.66
C PRO A 163 24.03 -23.28 -21.57
N HIS A 164 23.18 -24.27 -21.28
CA HIS A 164 23.04 -25.52 -22.02
C HIS A 164 21.75 -25.63 -22.84
N ALA A 165 20.90 -24.60 -22.88
CA ALA A 165 19.63 -24.60 -23.61
C ALA A 165 19.84 -24.81 -25.13
N GLY A 166 20.86 -24.15 -25.70
CA GLY A 166 21.25 -24.36 -27.10
C GLY A 166 21.72 -25.78 -27.39
N MET A 167 22.50 -26.37 -26.47
CA MET A 167 23.03 -27.73 -26.63
C MET A 167 21.94 -28.80 -26.52
N ARG A 168 20.96 -28.62 -25.64
CA ARG A 168 19.79 -29.50 -25.51
C ARG A 168 18.93 -29.51 -26.79
N ARG A 169 18.61 -28.34 -27.33
CA ARG A 169 17.83 -28.21 -28.58
C ARG A 169 18.54 -28.84 -29.77
N ALA A 170 19.87 -28.71 -29.85
CA ALA A 170 20.66 -29.37 -30.88
C ALA A 170 20.55 -30.90 -30.73
N LEU A 171 20.82 -31.44 -29.54
CA LEU A 171 20.77 -32.88 -29.29
C LEU A 171 19.38 -33.50 -29.50
N GLU A 172 18.30 -32.77 -29.19
CA GLU A 172 16.93 -33.22 -29.40
C GLU A 172 16.51 -33.19 -30.88
N ARG A 173 17.02 -32.24 -31.69
CA ARG A 173 16.74 -32.15 -33.13
C ARG A 173 17.32 -33.31 -33.95
N TRP A 174 18.38 -33.95 -33.48
CA TRP A 174 19.05 -35.05 -34.19
C TRP A 174 18.63 -36.44 -33.68
N ARG A 175 17.62 -36.53 -32.81
CA ARG A 175 17.06 -37.81 -32.31
C ARG A 175 15.79 -38.25 -33.06
N ALA A 176 15.77 -38.09 -34.38
CA ALA A 176 14.77 -38.70 -35.27
C ALA A 176 15.40 -39.88 -36.03
#